data_AF-A0A0C1H1J4-F1
#
_entry.id   AF-A0A0C1H1J4-F1
#
_cell.length_a   1.000
_cell.length_b   1.000
_cell.length_c   1.000
_cell.angle_alpha   90.00
_cell.angle_beta   90.00
_cell.angle_gamma   90.00
#
_symmetry.space_group_name_H-M   'P 1'
#
loop_
_entity.id
_entity.type
_entity.pdbx_description
1 polymer ?
#
loop_
_entity_poly.entity_id
_entity_poly.type
_entity_poly.pdbx_seq_one_letter_code
_entity_poly.pdbx_strand_id
1 'polypeptide(L)'
;MAETVKQPLWMRILMFLVPGIFILFGLIAFLDSWRFVRHALPAEAEILSVRYVHGTRTDTVTKRTVDDGDYYPTVRYQDAAGDWWQAEVFLPVRFTPEVGQTFGILYHEENRGWVQERHGFFSTWMMPLIMSGLGIAGAFGMRFALRSMSRADARRLAEKNRGA
;
A
#
# COMPACT_ATOMS: atom_id res chain seq x y z
N MET A 1 -12.02 43.57 19.12
CA MET A 1 -10.87 42.85 18.55
C MET A 1 -11.22 41.38 18.50
N ALA A 2 -11.22 40.77 17.32
CA ALA A 2 -11.56 39.35 17.16
C ALA A 2 -10.34 38.51 17.55
N GLU A 3 -10.42 37.81 18.68
CA GLU A 3 -9.50 36.72 18.99
C GLU A 3 -9.80 35.58 18.00
N THR A 4 -9.14 35.63 16.84
CA THR A 4 -8.97 34.45 16.01
C THR A 4 -8.35 33.39 16.91
N VAL A 5 -9.02 32.26 17.13
CA VAL A 5 -8.39 31.08 17.72
C VAL A 5 -7.16 30.79 16.87
N LYS A 6 -6.00 31.26 17.33
CA LYS A 6 -4.72 31.04 16.65
C LYS A 6 -4.48 29.54 16.81
N GLN A 7 -4.93 28.76 15.83
CA GLN A 7 -4.57 27.36 15.74
C GLN A 7 -3.06 27.28 16.00
N PRO A 8 -2.63 26.48 16.97
CA PRO A 8 -1.22 26.40 17.32
C PRO A 8 -0.39 26.12 16.07
N LEU A 9 0.77 26.77 15.96
CA LEU A 9 1.66 26.60 14.80
C LEU A 9 1.93 25.11 14.51
N TRP A 10 2.08 24.30 15.56
CA TRP A 10 2.28 22.85 15.46
C TRP A 10 1.10 22.12 14.79
N MET A 11 -0.14 22.54 15.05
CA MET A 11 -1.34 21.95 14.44
C MET A 11 -1.40 22.25 12.93
N ARG A 12 -0.98 23.45 12.52
CA ARG A 12 -0.87 23.82 11.10
C ARG A 12 0.22 23.02 10.40
N ILE A 13 1.36 22.82 11.06
CA ILE A 13 2.45 21.98 10.53
C ILE A 13 1.98 20.54 10.34
N LEU A 14 1.34 19.94 11.35
CA LEU A 14 0.79 18.58 11.28
C LEU A 14 -0.24 18.39 10.15
N MET A 15 -1.09 19.39 9.90
CA MET A 15 -2.08 19.35 8.80
C MET A 15 -1.45 19.18 7.41
N PHE A 16 -0.23 19.66 7.18
CA PHE A 16 0.45 19.49 5.89
C PHE A 16 1.48 18.36 5.92
N LEU A 17 2.09 18.12 7.08
CA LEU A 17 3.11 17.10 7.25
C LEU A 17 2.52 15.69 7.08
N VAL A 18 1.41 15.39 7.75
CA VAL A 18 0.84 14.03 7.73
C VAL A 18 0.38 13.63 6.32
N PRO A 19 -0.47 14.41 5.61
CA PRO A 19 -0.86 14.05 4.25
C PRO A 19 0.34 14.05 3.29
N GLY A 20 1.30 14.97 3.49
CA GLY A 20 2.53 15.03 2.71
C GLY A 20 3.38 13.76 2.83
N ILE A 21 3.51 13.21 4.04
CA ILE A 21 4.19 11.94 4.29
C ILE A 21 3.46 10.79 3.56
N PHE A 22 2.13 10.71 3.66
CA PHE A 22 1.37 9.67 2.96
C PHE A 22 1.51 9.75 1.43
N ILE A 23 1.50 10.97 0.87
CA ILE A 23 1.72 11.18 -0.57
C ILE A 23 3.15 10.78 -0.96
N LEU A 24 4.16 11.16 -0.18
CA LEU A 24 5.55 10.84 -0.46
C LEU A 24 5.80 9.32 -0.42
N PHE A 25 5.34 8.63 0.63
CA PHE A 25 5.45 7.18 0.74
C PHE A 25 4.68 6.47 -0.37
N GLY A 26 3.47 6.94 -0.69
CA GLY A 26 2.69 6.41 -1.81
C GLY A 26 3.42 6.55 -3.15
N LEU A 27 4.05 7.69 -3.41
CA LEU A 27 4.81 7.94 -4.63
C LEU A 27 6.08 7.07 -4.71
N ILE A 28 6.82 6.93 -3.61
CA ILE A 28 8.02 6.08 -3.56
C ILE A 28 7.64 4.63 -3.85
N ALA A 29 6.63 4.10 -3.17
CA ALA A 29 6.17 2.73 -3.37
C ALA A 29 5.61 2.50 -4.79
N PHE A 30 4.96 3.51 -5.38
CA PHE A 30 4.51 3.47 -6.77
C PHE A 30 5.68 3.43 -7.75
N LEU A 31 6.70 4.28 -7.56
CA LEU A 31 7.88 4.31 -8.43
C LEU A 31 8.67 3.00 -8.38
N ASP A 32 8.81 2.42 -7.19
CA ASP A 32 9.49 1.15 -7.00
C ASP A 32 8.73 -0.01 -7.67
N SER A 33 7.41 -0.08 -7.46
CA SER A 33 6.53 -1.04 -8.15
C SER A 33 6.57 -0.86 -9.67
N TRP A 34 6.60 0.38 -10.15
CA TRP A 34 6.70 0.71 -11.58
C TRP A 34 8.03 0.34 -12.19
N ARG A 35 9.13 0.46 -11.44
CA ARG A 35 10.43 -0.03 -11.87
C ARG A 35 10.40 -1.54 -12.03
N PHE A 36 9.85 -2.27 -11.06
CA PHE A 36 9.73 -3.73 -11.17
C PHE A 36 8.94 -4.16 -12.41
N VAL A 37 7.77 -3.56 -12.63
CA VAL A 37 6.85 -4.01 -13.68
C VAL A 37 7.30 -3.63 -15.08
N ARG A 38 8.03 -2.54 -15.26
CA ARG A 38 8.58 -2.20 -16.59
C ARG A 38 9.56 -3.24 -17.10
N HIS A 39 10.19 -4.01 -16.22
CA HIS A 39 11.16 -5.05 -16.55
C HIS A 39 10.68 -6.44 -16.15
N ALA A 40 9.39 -6.56 -15.77
CA ALA A 40 8.80 -7.83 -15.40
C ALA A 40 8.29 -8.56 -16.64
N LEU A 41 8.77 -9.77 -16.85
CA LEU A 41 8.31 -10.65 -17.90
C LEU A 41 7.46 -11.79 -17.30
N PRO A 42 6.36 -12.19 -17.97
CA PRO A 42 5.58 -13.32 -17.53
C PRO A 42 6.31 -14.63 -17.86
N ALA A 43 6.24 -15.60 -16.95
CA ALA A 43 6.66 -16.98 -17.18
C ALA A 43 5.71 -17.95 -16.46
N GLU A 44 5.71 -19.21 -16.91
CA GLU A 44 5.20 -20.31 -16.09
C GLU A 44 6.34 -20.86 -15.24
N ALA A 45 6.03 -21.15 -13.98
CA ALA A 45 6.99 -21.67 -13.03
C ALA A 45 6.43 -22.89 -12.31
N GLU A 46 7.29 -23.85 -12.05
CA GLU A 46 7.01 -25.06 -11.28
C GLU A 46 7.51 -24.91 -9.84
N ILE A 47 6.70 -25.28 -8.86
CA ILE A 47 7.06 -25.23 -7.44
C ILE A 47 8.02 -26.38 -7.11
N LEU A 48 9.22 -26.04 -6.64
CA LEU A 48 10.22 -27.02 -6.19
C LEU A 48 10.14 -27.30 -4.69
N SER A 49 9.90 -26.26 -3.89
CA SER A 49 9.77 -26.38 -2.43
C SER A 49 8.90 -25.25 -1.89
N VAL A 50 8.39 -25.42 -0.68
CA VAL A 50 7.53 -24.44 -0.02
C VAL A 50 8.06 -24.16 1.37
N ARG A 51 8.34 -22.89 1.66
CA ARG A 51 8.62 -22.43 3.01
C ARG A 51 7.34 -21.88 3.63
N TYR A 52 6.85 -22.56 4.67
CA TYR A 52 5.72 -22.11 5.46
C TYR A 52 6.21 -21.29 6.66
N VAL A 53 5.70 -20.07 6.81
CA VAL A 53 5.92 -19.23 7.98
C VAL A 53 4.64 -19.22 8.78
N HIS A 54 4.63 -19.97 9.89
CA HIS A 54 3.46 -20.07 10.75
C HIS A 54 3.12 -18.71 11.37
N GLY A 55 1.87 -18.30 11.20
CA GLY A 55 1.28 -17.12 11.81
C GLY A 55 0.00 -17.51 12.54
N THR A 56 -0.32 -16.79 13.61
CA THR A 56 -1.61 -16.98 14.29
C THR A 56 -2.32 -15.65 14.36
N ARG A 57 -3.61 -15.68 14.04
CA ARG A 57 -4.46 -14.51 14.14
C ARG A 57 -5.61 -14.82 15.07
N THR A 58 -5.71 -14.05 16.16
CA THR A 58 -6.90 -14.07 17.01
C THR A 58 -7.94 -13.12 16.42
N ASP A 59 -9.05 -13.67 15.97
CA ASP A 59 -10.20 -12.88 15.56
C ASP A 59 -10.77 -12.15 16.78
N THR A 60 -10.82 -10.82 16.73
CA THR A 60 -11.31 -9.98 17.83
C THR A 60 -12.81 -10.15 18.09
N VAL A 61 -13.57 -10.61 17.09
CA VAL A 61 -15.03 -10.81 17.19
C VAL A 61 -15.35 -12.18 17.77
N THR A 62 -14.78 -13.23 17.20
CA THR A 62 -15.06 -14.62 17.63
C THR A 62 -14.16 -15.11 18.76
N LYS A 63 -13.09 -14.37 19.09
CA LYS A 63 -12.01 -14.74 20.01
C LYS A 63 -11.32 -16.06 19.66
N ARG A 64 -11.51 -16.56 18.44
CA ARG A 64 -10.88 -17.79 17.96
C ARG A 64 -9.52 -17.45 17.38
N THR A 65 -8.51 -18.22 17.78
CA THR A 65 -7.20 -18.21 17.10
C THR A 65 -7.29 -19.13 15.89
N VAL A 66 -7.06 -18.56 14.72
CA VAL A 66 -6.95 -19.29 13.45
C VAL A 66 -5.48 -19.28 13.01
N ASP A 67 -5.08 -20.36 12.36
CA ASP A 67 -3.79 -20.47 11.68
C ASP A 67 -3.86 -19.54 10.45
N ASP A 68 -2.92 -18.61 10.38
CA ASP A 68 -2.82 -17.54 9.39
C ASP A 68 -1.36 -17.43 8.95
N GLY A 69 -0.84 -18.56 8.45
CA GLY A 69 0.53 -18.66 8.01
C GLY A 69 0.72 -18.28 6.54
N ASP A 70 1.92 -17.81 6.23
CA ASP A 70 2.32 -17.35 4.92
C ASP A 70 3.13 -18.44 4.18
N TYR A 71 2.86 -18.61 2.88
CA TYR A 71 3.58 -19.57 2.05
C TYR A 71 4.53 -18.87 1.08
N TYR A 72 5.81 -19.25 1.11
CA TYR A 72 6.87 -18.76 0.22
C TYR A 72 7.42 -19.92 -0.62
N PRO A 73 6.82 -20.21 -1.80
CA PRO A 73 7.34 -21.23 -2.70
C PRO A 73 8.66 -20.81 -3.37
N THR A 74 9.59 -21.76 -3.43
CA THR A 74 10.73 -21.72 -4.36
C THR A 74 10.31 -22.33 -5.68
N VAL A 75 10.50 -21.59 -6.76
CA VAL A 75 10.03 -21.96 -8.09
C VAL A 75 11.17 -22.10 -9.07
N ARG A 76 10.97 -22.97 -10.06
CA ARG A 76 11.81 -23.09 -11.25
C ARG A 76 11.05 -22.55 -12.46
N TYR A 77 11.70 -21.71 -13.25
CA TYR A 77 11.10 -21.12 -14.44
C TYR A 77 12.14 -20.99 -15.56
N GLN A 78 11.66 -20.86 -16.78
CA GLN A 78 12.50 -20.58 -17.94
C GLN A 78 12.40 -19.10 -18.28
N ASP A 79 13.54 -18.43 -18.46
CA ASP A 79 13.57 -17.04 -18.88
C ASP A 79 13.33 -16.89 -20.40
N ALA A 80 13.26 -15.64 -20.88
CA ALA A 80 13.04 -15.34 -22.29
C ALA A 80 14.19 -15.80 -23.21
N ALA A 81 15.39 -16.02 -22.67
CA ALA A 81 16.53 -16.56 -23.41
C ALA A 81 16.48 -18.10 -23.49
N GLY A 82 15.59 -18.75 -22.74
CA GLY A 82 15.49 -20.20 -22.65
C GLY A 82 16.32 -20.80 -21.52
N ASP A 83 16.95 -19.98 -20.67
CA ASP A 83 17.74 -20.45 -19.54
C ASP A 83 16.84 -20.79 -18.35
N TRP A 84 17.19 -21.84 -17.62
CA TRP A 84 16.46 -22.25 -16.42
C TRP A 84 16.97 -21.51 -15.18
N TRP A 85 16.03 -20.97 -14.42
CA TRP A 85 16.29 -20.22 -13.20
C TRP A 85 15.48 -20.76 -12.03
N GLN A 86 16.00 -20.54 -10.84
CA GLN A 86 15.35 -20.87 -9.58
C GLN A 86 15.38 -19.66 -8.65
N ALA A 87 14.23 -19.34 -8.06
CA ALA A 87 14.10 -18.26 -7.09
C ALA A 87 12.94 -18.53 -6.12
N GLU A 88 13.04 -17.99 -4.91
CA GLU A 88 11.90 -17.93 -3.99
C GLU A 88 11.03 -16.71 -4.34
N VAL A 89 9.70 -16.88 -4.27
CA VAL A 89 8.81 -15.73 -4.44
C VAL A 89 9.02 -14.74 -3.30
N PHE A 90 9.10 -13.45 -3.66
CA PHE A 90 9.39 -12.39 -2.69
C PHE A 90 8.21 -12.10 -1.74
N LEU A 91 6.97 -12.30 -2.22
CA LEU A 91 5.75 -12.15 -1.44
C LEU A 91 5.05 -13.49 -1.27
N PRO A 92 4.34 -13.68 -0.13
CA PRO A 92 3.62 -14.91 0.09
C PRO A 92 2.49 -15.08 -0.92
N VAL A 93 2.30 -16.33 -1.35
CA VAL A 93 1.19 -16.71 -2.22
C VAL A 93 -0.10 -16.85 -1.42
N ARG A 94 -1.24 -16.54 -2.04
CA ARG A 94 -2.57 -16.56 -1.37
C ARG A 94 -3.34 -17.86 -1.54
N PHE A 95 -2.68 -18.88 -2.05
CA PHE A 95 -3.21 -20.23 -2.21
C PHE A 95 -2.29 -21.21 -1.48
N THR A 96 -2.78 -22.42 -1.21
CA THR A 96 -1.95 -23.49 -0.67
C THR A 96 -1.11 -24.09 -1.81
N PRO A 97 0.22 -23.88 -1.85
CA PRO A 97 1.03 -24.35 -2.95
C PRO A 97 1.39 -25.84 -2.78
N GLU A 98 1.39 -26.58 -3.89
CA GLU A 98 1.82 -27.98 -3.93
C GLU A 98 3.13 -28.12 -4.73
N VAL A 99 4.05 -28.97 -4.27
CA VAL A 99 5.30 -29.24 -5.01
C VAL A 99 4.98 -29.93 -6.34
N GLY A 100 5.58 -29.45 -7.42
CA GLY A 100 5.30 -29.87 -8.80
C GLY A 100 4.11 -29.13 -9.45
N GLN A 101 3.36 -28.33 -8.71
CA GLN A 101 2.32 -27.48 -9.28
C GLN A 101 2.95 -26.37 -10.12
N THR A 102 2.36 -26.07 -11.27
CA THR A 102 2.74 -24.94 -12.11
C THR A 102 1.81 -23.75 -11.89
N PHE A 103 2.37 -22.53 -11.90
CA PHE A 103 1.58 -21.30 -11.86
C PHE A 103 2.31 -20.14 -12.57
N GLY A 104 1.54 -19.10 -12.91
CA GLY A 104 2.06 -17.93 -13.58
C GLY A 104 2.80 -16.98 -12.63
N ILE A 105 4.02 -16.64 -12.99
CA ILE A 105 4.87 -15.67 -12.28
C ILE A 105 5.19 -14.45 -13.14
N LEU A 106 5.66 -13.41 -12.47
CA LEU A 106 6.40 -12.29 -13.03
C LEU A 106 7.82 -12.35 -12.48
N TYR A 107 8.82 -12.36 -13.36
CA TYR A 107 10.22 -12.28 -12.97
C TYR A 107 10.86 -11.01 -13.56
N HIS A 108 11.82 -10.43 -12.84
CA HIS A 108 12.54 -9.26 -13.34
C HIS A 108 13.71 -9.69 -14.25
N GLU A 109 13.77 -9.15 -15.47
CA GLU A 109 14.76 -9.52 -16.48
C GLU A 109 16.20 -9.28 -16.00
N GLU A 110 16.47 -8.11 -15.42
CA GLU A 110 17.81 -7.74 -14.92
C GLU A 110 18.16 -8.37 -13.56
N ASN A 111 17.15 -8.82 -12.78
CA ASN A 111 17.33 -9.34 -11.44
C ASN A 111 16.47 -10.59 -11.25
N ARG A 112 17.01 -11.72 -11.70
CA ARG A 112 16.32 -13.02 -11.80
C ARG A 112 15.91 -13.62 -10.44
N GLY A 113 16.40 -13.07 -9.33
CA GLY A 113 15.95 -13.43 -7.99
C GLY A 113 14.63 -12.77 -7.58
N TRP A 114 14.18 -11.76 -8.32
CA TRP A 114 12.93 -11.05 -8.01
C TRP A 114 11.78 -11.69 -8.78
N VAL A 115 11.10 -12.61 -8.10
CA VAL A 115 9.95 -13.35 -8.63
C VAL A 115 8.71 -13.10 -7.79
N GLN A 116 7.59 -12.90 -8.45
CA GLN A 116 6.30 -12.66 -7.83
C GLN A 116 5.19 -13.44 -8.52
N GLU A 117 4.20 -13.89 -7.76
CA GLU A 117 2.96 -14.42 -8.32
C GLU A 117 2.27 -13.37 -9.20
N ARG A 118 1.89 -13.75 -10.43
CA ARG A 118 1.24 -12.84 -11.39
C ARG A 118 -0.05 -12.22 -10.86
N HIS A 119 -0.83 -12.95 -10.05
CA HIS A 119 -2.08 -12.45 -9.46
C HIS A 119 -1.86 -11.59 -8.19
N GLY A 120 -0.68 -11.67 -7.57
CA GLY A 120 -0.27 -10.80 -6.44
C GLY A 120 -0.02 -9.34 -6.86
N PHE A 121 0.11 -9.09 -8.17
CA PHE A 121 0.26 -7.76 -8.78
C PHE A 121 -0.77 -6.76 -8.25
N PHE A 122 -2.06 -7.12 -8.20
CA PHE A 122 -3.11 -6.20 -7.75
C PHE A 122 -2.90 -5.69 -6.32
N SER A 123 -2.40 -6.55 -5.42
CA SER A 123 -2.10 -6.14 -4.03
C SER A 123 -0.89 -5.20 -3.94
N THR A 124 0.06 -5.35 -4.86
CA THR A 124 1.31 -4.58 -4.92
C THR A 124 1.07 -3.16 -5.39
N TRP A 125 0.13 -2.97 -6.33
CA TRP A 125 -0.22 -1.65 -6.87
C TRP A 125 -1.32 -0.91 -6.12
N MET A 126 -2.29 -1.66 -5.58
CA MET A 126 -3.45 -1.04 -4.96
C MET A 126 -3.08 -0.33 -3.65
N MET A 127 -2.13 -0.86 -2.86
CA MET A 127 -1.73 -0.21 -1.61
C MET A 127 -1.08 1.17 -1.80
N PRO A 128 -0.07 1.35 -2.68
CA PRO A 128 0.48 2.67 -2.99
C PRO A 128 -0.56 3.66 -3.51
N LEU A 129 -1.51 3.19 -4.33
CA LEU A 129 -2.61 4.01 -4.85
C LEU A 129 -3.61 4.42 -3.76
N ILE A 130 -3.96 3.49 -2.85
CA ILE A 130 -4.81 3.79 -1.69
C ILE A 130 -4.12 4.80 -0.78
N MET A 131 -2.83 4.61 -0.46
CA MET A 131 -2.08 5.52 0.40
C MET A 131 -1.98 6.93 -0.21
N SER A 132 -1.69 7.00 -1.52
CA SER A 132 -1.69 8.27 -2.26
C SER A 132 -3.08 8.92 -2.26
N GLY A 133 -4.13 8.13 -2.48
CA GLY A 133 -5.52 8.57 -2.46
C GLY A 133 -5.95 9.09 -1.08
N LEU A 134 -5.59 8.40 0.01
CA LEU A 134 -5.84 8.84 1.38
C LEU A 134 -5.11 10.13 1.71
N GLY A 135 -3.84 10.26 1.28
CA GLY A 135 -3.08 11.51 1.43
C GLY A 135 -3.75 12.69 0.70
N ILE A 136 -4.20 12.48 -0.54
CA ILE A 136 -4.92 13.51 -1.32
C ILE A 136 -6.25 13.86 -0.65
N ALA A 137 -7.06 12.87 -0.29
CA ALA A 137 -8.36 13.08 0.35
C ALA A 137 -8.22 13.81 1.70
N GLY A 138 -7.21 13.47 2.50
CA GLY A 138 -6.88 14.16 3.74
C GLY A 138 -6.52 15.63 3.51
N ALA A 139 -5.68 15.92 2.52
CA ALA A 139 -5.29 17.29 2.17
C ALA A 139 -6.49 18.14 1.69
N PHE A 140 -7.40 17.56 0.89
CA PHE A 140 -8.61 18.25 0.42
C PHE A 140 -9.68 18.41 1.51
N GLY A 141 -9.93 17.38 2.31
CA GLY A 141 -10.89 17.43 3.43
C GLY A 141 -10.49 18.47 4.47
N MET A 142 -9.19 18.57 4.77
CA MET A 142 -8.64 19.61 5.65
C MET A 142 -8.81 21.03 5.09
N ARG A 143 -8.60 21.24 3.79
CA ARG A 143 -8.86 22.53 3.13
C ARG A 143 -10.34 22.92 3.18
N PHE A 144 -11.25 21.96 3.05
CA PHE A 144 -12.68 22.20 3.16
C PHE A 144 -13.09 22.54 4.60
N ALA A 145 -12.58 21.82 5.59
CA ALA A 145 -12.83 22.08 7.01
C ALA A 145 -12.32 23.48 7.47
N LEU A 146 -11.14 23.91 6.99
CA LEU A 146 -10.65 25.26 7.26
C LEU A 146 -11.54 26.34 6.66
N ARG A 147 -12.05 26.13 5.44
CA ARG A 147 -12.99 27.06 4.78
C ARG A 147 -14.34 27.10 5.47
N SER A 148 -14.86 25.97 5.96
CA SER A 148 -16.14 25.94 6.67
C SER A 148 -16.04 26.58 8.05
N MET A 149 -14.96 26.34 8.80
CA MET A 149 -14.69 27.02 10.08
C MET A 149 -14.53 28.53 9.89
N SER A 150 -13.75 28.98 8.90
CA SER A 150 -13.61 30.41 8.59
C SER A 150 -14.94 31.08 8.26
N ARG A 151 -15.86 30.39 7.55
CA ARG A 151 -17.21 30.89 7.26
C ARG A 151 -18.12 30.90 8.50
N ALA A 152 -18.02 29.89 9.36
CA ALA A 152 -18.78 29.81 10.61
C ALA A 152 -18.38 30.93 11.59
N ASP A 153 -17.08 31.20 11.71
CA ASP A 153 -16.55 32.29 12.53
C ASP A 153 -16.93 33.66 11.97
N ALA A 154 -16.88 33.84 10.65
CA ALA A 154 -17.33 35.07 9.99
C ALA A 154 -18.83 35.36 10.22
N ARG A 155 -19.69 34.32 10.23
CA ARG A 155 -21.12 34.46 10.54
C ARG A 155 -21.36 34.84 12.00
N ARG A 156 -20.67 34.18 12.94
CA ARG A 156 -20.76 34.50 14.38
C ARG A 156 -20.32 35.94 14.68
N LEU A 157 -19.27 36.43 14.01
CA LEU A 157 -18.82 37.82 14.12
C LEU A 157 -19.84 38.81 13.55
N ALA A 158 -20.48 38.48 12.43
CA ALA A 158 -21.51 39.31 11.82
C ALA A 158 -22.79 39.41 12.68
N GLU A 159 -23.20 38.31 13.32
CA GLU A 159 -24.33 38.30 14.26
C GLU A 159 -24.03 39.11 15.52
N LYS A 160 -22.83 38.96 16.08
CA LYS A 160 -22.40 39.72 17.26
C LYS A 160 -22.35 41.24 17.03
N ASN A 161 -22.02 41.69 15.82
CA ASN A 161 -21.99 43.11 15.45
C ASN A 161 -23.37 43.67 15.04
N ARG A 162 -24.38 42.82 14.79
CA ARG A 162 -25.76 43.26 14.49
C ARG A 162 -26.63 43.38 15.73
N GLY A 163 -26.22 42.77 16.85
CA GLY A 163 -26.91 42.82 18.14
C GLY A 163 -26.35 43.85 19.13
N ALA A 164 -25.43 44.71 18.70
CA ALA A 164 -24.88 45.84 19.46
C ALA A 164 -25.21 47.14 18.73
#